data_AF-A0A328TD24-F1
#
_entry.id   AF-A0A328TD24-F1
#
_cell.length_a   1.000
_cell.length_b   1.000
_cell.length_c   1.000
_cell.angle_alpha   90.00
_cell.angle_beta   90.00
_cell.angle_gamma   90.00
#
_symmetry.space_group_name_H-M   'P 1'
#
loop_
_entity.id
_entity.type
_entity.pdbx_description
1 polymer ?
#
loop_
_entity_poly.entity_id
_entity_poly.type
_entity_poly.pdbx_seq_one_letter_code
_entity_poly.pdbx_strand_id
1 'polypeptide(L)' 'MKYRTWLLEVLRLHFEEKLPRIEAGRQSGIPKTTACDLGTVAKIWRW' A
#
# COMPACT_ATOMS: atom_id res chain seq x y z
N MET A 1 8.75 -8.27 -9.80
CA MET A 1 7.37 -7.92 -10.25
C MET A 1 6.35 -7.78 -9.11
N LYS A 2 6.36 -8.64 -8.08
CA LYS A 2 5.33 -8.64 -7.00
C LYS A 2 5.12 -7.30 -6.27
N TYR A 3 6.18 -6.51 -6.09
CA TYR A 3 6.09 -5.23 -5.37
C TYR A 3 5.20 -4.19 -6.08
N ARG A 4 5.24 -4.17 -7.43
CA ARG A 4 4.46 -3.20 -8.23
C ARG A 4 2.96 -3.51 -8.20
N THR A 5 2.60 -4.81 -8.22
CA THR A 5 1.22 -5.27 -8.11
C THR A 5 0.64 -4.92 -6.74
N TRP A 6 1.39 -5.19 -5.67
CA TRP A 6 1.00 -4.84 -4.30
C TRP A 6 0.80 -3.34 -4.09
N LEU A 7 1.66 -2.51 -4.69
CA LEU A 7 1.55 -1.06 -4.61
C LEU A 7 0.27 -0.55 -5.29
N LEU A 8 -0.11 -1.14 -6.43
CA LEU A 8 -1.36 -0.82 -7.12
C LEU A 8 -2.60 -1.30 -6.36
N GLU A 9 -2.57 -2.49 -5.76
CA GLU A 9 -3.68 -2.97 -4.92
C GLU A 9 -3.89 -2.08 -3.69
N VAL A 10 -2.82 -1.69 -3.00
CA VAL A 10 -2.92 -0.78 -1.85
C VAL A 10 -3.44 0.60 -2.27
N LEU A 11 -2.97 1.13 -3.40
CA LEU A 11 -3.49 2.39 -3.94
C LEU A 11 -4.97 2.26 -4.29
N ARG A 12 -5.38 1.18 -4.95
CA ARG A 12 -6.76 0.95 -5.34
C ARG A 12 -7.67 0.82 -4.10
N LEU A 13 -7.29 0.04 -3.10
CA LEU A 13 -8.02 -0.08 -1.83
C LEU A 13 -8.09 1.27 -1.09
N HIS A 14 -7.01 2.07 -1.13
CA HIS A 14 -6.99 3.38 -0.48
C HIS A 14 -7.87 4.42 -1.21
N PHE A 15 -7.87 4.44 -2.54
CA PHE A 15 -8.61 5.44 -3.32
C PHE A 15 -10.05 5.04 -3.63
N GLU A 16 -10.30 3.78 -4.04
CA GLU A 16 -11.65 3.30 -4.33
C GLU A 16 -12.44 3.02 -3.05
N GLU A 17 -11.87 2.24 -2.12
CA GLU A 17 -12.57 1.87 -0.88
C GLU A 17 -12.34 2.87 0.26
N LYS A 18 -11.54 3.91 0.05
CA LYS A 18 -11.18 4.91 1.08
C LYS A 18 -10.60 4.28 2.35
N LEU A 19 -9.99 3.10 2.21
CA LEU A 19 -9.46 2.37 3.36
C LEU A 19 -8.20 3.05 3.87
N PRO A 20 -7.97 3.08 5.21
CA PRO A 20 -6.70 3.53 5.76
C PRO A 20 -5.55 2.72 5.15
N ARG A 21 -4.42 3.37 4.86
CA ARG A 21 -3.25 2.71 4.23
C ARG A 21 -2.80 1.43 4.94
N ILE A 22 -2.94 1.41 6.27
CA ILE A 22 -2.59 0.25 7.11
C ILE A 22 -3.54 -0.92 6.84
N GLU A 23 -4.84 -0.65 6.70
CA GLU A 23 -5.85 -1.68 6.45
C GLU A 23 -5.75 -2.19 5.00
N ALA A 24 -5.53 -1.29 4.04
CA ALA A 24 -5.29 -1.63 2.65
C ALA A 24 -4.04 -2.53 2.48
N GLY A 25 -2.93 -2.19 3.16
CA GLY A 25 -1.73 -3.03 3.16
C GLY A 25 -1.95 -4.40 3.79
N ARG A 26 -2.78 -4.47 4.83
CA ARG A 26 -3.12 -5.71 5.54
C ARG A 26 -4.02 -6.62 4.69
N GLN A 27 -5.01 -6.07 3.98
CA GLN A 27 -5.86 -6.82 3.06
C GLN A 27 -5.12 -7.30 1.81
N SER A 28 -4.17 -6.51 1.31
CA SER A 28 -3.31 -6.88 0.17
C SER A 28 -2.32 -8.02 0.51
N GLY A 29 -2.32 -8.54 1.76
CA GLY A 29 -1.46 -9.64 2.17
C GLY A 29 0.02 -9.23 2.26
N ILE A 30 0.29 -7.93 2.32
CA ILE A 30 1.63 -7.39 2.34
C ILE A 30 2.20 -7.58 3.75
N PRO A 31 3.40 -8.16 3.89
CA PRO A 31 4.08 -8.22 5.17
C PRO A 31 4.20 -6.82 5.76
N LYS A 32 3.92 -6.65 7.07
CA LYS A 32 3.99 -5.34 7.74
C LYS A 32 5.28 -4.56 7.46
N THR A 33 6.40 -5.27 7.33
CA THR A 33 7.71 -4.71 6.98
C THR A 33 7.69 -4.03 5.61
N THR A 34 7.17 -4.72 4.60
CA THR A 34 6.99 -4.22 3.24
C THR A 34 5.93 -3.11 3.16
N ALA A 35 4.89 -3.15 4.01
CA ALA A 35 3.86 -2.08 4.09
C ALA A 35 4.40 -0.79 4.73
N CYS A 36 5.33 -0.91 5.69
CA CYS A 36 6.09 0.22 6.23
C CYS A 36 7.01 0.81 5.16
N ASP A 37 7.74 -0.03 4.41
CA ASP A 37 8.59 0.42 3.29
C ASP A 37 7.77 1.05 2.16
N LEU A 38 6.62 0.47 1.79
CA LEU A 38 5.66 1.07 0.87
C LEU A 38 5.14 2.40 1.37
N GLY A 39 5.00 2.55 2.68
CA GLY A 39 4.71 3.83 3.32
C GLY A 39 5.77 4.88 3.15
N THR A 40 7.03 4.46 3.18
CA THR A 40 8.20 5.31 2.93
C THR A 40 8.29 5.65 1.45
N VAL A 41 8.02 4.69 0.55
CA VAL A 41 7.95 4.92 -0.91
C VAL A 41 6.76 5.81 -1.28
N ALA A 42 5.60 5.63 -0.63
CA ALA A 42 4.44 6.50 -0.76
C ALA A 42 4.68 7.87 -0.12
N LYS A 43 5.50 7.99 0.93
CA LYS A 43 5.97 9.29 1.46
C LYS A 43 6.91 10.01 0.48
N ILE A 44 7.76 9.26 -0.22
CA ILE A 44 8.62 9.79 -1.30
C ILE A 44 7.74 10.26 -2.47
N TRP A 45 6.70 9.50 -2.81
CA TRP A 45 5.62 9.91 -3.70
C TRP A 45 4.61 10.80 -2.97
N ARG A 46 5.07 11.97 -2.49
CA ARG A 46 4.27 13.02 -1.87
C ARG A 46 2.88 13.16 -2.52
N TRP A 47 1.90 12.56 -1.88
CA TRP A 47 0.46 12.77 -1.97
C TRP A 47 -0.08 12.79 -0.55
#